data_AF-A0A9X1PQZ7-F1
#
_entry.id   AF-A0A9X1PQZ7-F1
#
_cell.length_a   1.000
_cell.length_b   1.000
_cell.length_c   1.000
_cell.angle_alpha   90.00
_cell.angle_beta   90.00
_cell.angle_gamma   90.00
#
_symmetry.space_group_name_H-M   'P 1'
#
loop_
_entity.id
_entity.type
_entity.pdbx_description
1 polymer ?
#
loop_
_entity_poly.entity_id
_entity_poly.type
_entity_poly.pdbx_seq_one_letter_code
_entity_poly.pdbx_strand_id
1 'polypeptide(L)'
;MSAPLISGIQQVGIGVQNVPDAWKWYRKMLGFDVPVFDEKAEAPLMTPYTGGEVHKRHAVLAINLAGGGGLEIWSFTSRRSQPANFKVEIGDLGINAIRFKAPDVKKAHEWLKSQSKEAVGPLVALPEGEGFWASDPYGNTFQITSDETWFQQTGKPVGGVAGVVVGVSNIDESLVFYENLLQPLEVVYDQSGVFEDIPASIKGQRFRRVLLRKTFTPHGAFSRLLGNVQIELVQALDRTPKKIFENRFWGDCGFIHLCFDTIDMDTLKSKLQAQGYPFTIDSESSFGMESAAGRFAYLEDPDGTLIELVETHKLPILKKIGWFLDIQKRKNQKPLPDWMLKLMGLSRVKD
;
A
#
# COMPACT_ATOMS: atom_id res chain seq x y z
N MET A 1 2.71 27.21 7.15
CA MET A 1 2.52 26.00 6.34
C MET A 1 1.15 25.43 6.69
N SER A 2 0.36 25.00 5.70
CA SER A 2 -0.90 24.30 5.94
C SER A 2 -0.64 22.97 6.65
N ALA A 3 -1.60 22.49 7.44
CA ALA A 3 -1.49 21.18 8.08
C ALA A 3 -1.41 20.07 7.01
N PRO A 4 -0.67 18.96 7.25
CA PRO A 4 -0.67 17.80 6.36
C PRO A 4 -2.08 17.21 6.25
N LEU A 5 -2.50 16.82 5.04
CA LEU A 5 -3.79 16.19 4.79
C LEU A 5 -3.71 14.65 4.72
N ILE A 6 -2.50 14.12 4.55
CA ILE A 6 -2.21 12.69 4.51
C ILE A 6 -1.24 12.35 5.65
N SER A 7 -1.60 11.34 6.43
CA SER A 7 -0.81 10.90 7.59
C SER A 7 0.22 9.82 7.24
N GLY A 8 -0.07 8.98 6.25
CA GLY A 8 0.79 7.91 5.76
C GLY A 8 0.06 6.96 4.79
N ILE A 9 0.73 5.89 4.35
CA ILE A 9 0.08 4.79 3.60
C ILE A 9 -0.79 4.01 4.59
N GLN A 10 -2.09 3.93 4.35
CA GLN A 10 -3.00 3.15 5.17
C GLN A 10 -2.90 1.66 4.82
N GLN A 11 -2.96 1.33 3.53
CA GLN A 11 -2.77 -0.01 2.99
C GLN A 11 -2.32 -0.01 1.53
N VAL A 12 -1.89 -1.17 1.06
CA VAL A 12 -1.86 -1.50 -0.37
C VAL A 12 -2.84 -2.64 -0.60
N GLY A 13 -3.68 -2.49 -1.62
CA GLY A 13 -4.64 -3.51 -2.03
C GLY A 13 -3.95 -4.59 -2.85
N ILE A 14 -4.25 -5.86 -2.57
CA ILE A 14 -3.69 -7.03 -3.25
C ILE A 14 -4.84 -7.94 -3.69
N GLY A 15 -5.09 -7.98 -4.99
CA GLY A 15 -5.96 -8.98 -5.59
C GLY A 15 -5.30 -10.36 -5.58
N VAL A 16 -6.05 -11.37 -5.16
CA VAL A 16 -5.64 -12.77 -5.08
C VAL A 16 -6.79 -13.69 -5.51
N GLN A 17 -6.53 -14.99 -5.63
CA GLN A 17 -7.59 -15.97 -5.90
C GLN A 17 -8.20 -16.53 -4.61
N ASN A 18 -7.42 -16.62 -3.53
CA ASN A 18 -7.84 -17.16 -2.23
C ASN A 18 -7.28 -16.31 -1.09
N VAL A 19 -8.17 -15.55 -0.42
CA VAL A 19 -7.83 -14.66 0.70
C VAL A 19 -7.29 -15.43 1.91
N PRO A 20 -7.94 -16.51 2.40
CA PRO A 20 -7.40 -17.30 3.52
C PRO A 20 -5.96 -17.78 3.33
N ASP A 21 -5.62 -18.32 2.15
CA ASP A 21 -4.30 -18.86 1.85
C ASP A 21 -3.25 -17.75 1.71
N ALA A 22 -3.60 -16.68 0.99
CA ALA A 22 -2.74 -15.50 0.84
C ALA A 22 -2.43 -14.88 2.20
N TRP A 23 -3.47 -14.63 3.00
CA TRP A 23 -3.31 -14.00 4.31
C TRP A 23 -2.51 -14.86 5.26
N LYS A 24 -2.72 -16.18 5.27
CA LYS A 24 -1.89 -17.11 6.05
C LYS A 24 -0.40 -16.98 5.70
N TRP A 25 -0.06 -16.82 4.43
CA TRP A 25 1.31 -16.58 4.02
C TRP A 25 1.85 -15.25 4.55
N TYR A 26 1.11 -14.13 4.37
CA TYR A 26 1.55 -12.82 4.86
C TYR A 26 1.68 -12.76 6.39
N ARG A 27 0.83 -13.47 7.14
CA ARG A 27 0.98 -13.61 8.60
C ARG A 27 2.27 -14.32 8.97
N LYS A 28 2.51 -15.50 8.39
CA LYS A 28 3.66 -16.34 8.72
C LYS A 28 4.98 -15.67 8.34
N MET A 29 5.04 -15.12 7.14
CA MET A 29 6.28 -14.62 6.55
C MET A 29 6.56 -13.18 6.93
N LEU A 30 5.54 -12.32 6.89
CA LEU A 30 5.71 -10.86 6.98
C LEU A 30 5.01 -10.22 8.18
N GLY A 31 4.32 -10.97 9.04
CA GLY A 31 3.77 -10.47 10.31
C GLY A 31 2.50 -9.62 10.19
N PHE A 32 1.75 -9.71 9.10
CA PHE A 32 0.45 -9.04 8.93
C PHE A 32 -0.69 -9.81 9.64
N ASP A 33 -0.56 -9.99 10.96
CA ASP A 33 -1.38 -10.92 11.76
C ASP A 33 -2.46 -10.27 12.61
N VAL A 34 -2.65 -8.95 12.50
CA VAL A 34 -3.69 -8.21 13.19
C VAL A 34 -4.76 -7.77 12.19
N PRO A 35 -5.92 -8.43 12.13
CA PRO A 35 -7.01 -8.01 11.25
C PRO A 35 -7.70 -6.75 11.77
N VAL A 36 -7.90 -5.79 10.88
CA VAL A 36 -8.77 -4.63 11.10
C VAL A 36 -10.22 -5.03 10.77
N PHE A 37 -10.42 -5.72 9.65
CA PHE A 37 -11.68 -6.35 9.27
C PHE A 37 -11.44 -7.62 8.43
N ASP A 38 -12.45 -8.48 8.38
CA ASP A 38 -12.54 -9.65 7.50
C ASP A 38 -13.99 -9.77 7.03
N GLU A 39 -14.25 -9.41 5.77
CA GLU A 39 -15.62 -9.21 5.29
C GLU A 39 -15.86 -9.75 3.88
N LYS A 40 -17.03 -10.39 3.71
CA LYS A 40 -17.61 -10.68 2.41
C LYS A 40 -18.77 -9.71 2.14
N ALA A 41 -18.68 -8.97 1.05
CA ALA A 41 -19.67 -7.96 0.68
C ALA A 41 -19.72 -7.78 -0.85
N GLU A 42 -20.60 -6.90 -1.29
CA GLU A 42 -20.62 -6.39 -2.66
C GLU A 42 -19.77 -5.12 -2.77
N ALA A 43 -19.23 -4.84 -3.95
CA ALA A 43 -18.44 -3.63 -4.24
C ALA A 43 -19.18 -2.70 -5.23
N PRO A 44 -20.31 -2.08 -4.84
CA PRO A 44 -21.16 -1.34 -5.77
C PRO A 44 -20.53 -0.04 -6.29
N LEU A 45 -19.63 0.57 -5.51
CA LEU A 45 -18.97 1.82 -5.89
C LEU A 45 -17.83 1.62 -6.90
N MET A 46 -17.35 0.38 -7.07
CA MET A 46 -16.21 0.08 -7.95
C MET A 46 -16.61 -0.29 -9.38
N THR A 47 -17.89 -0.14 -9.75
CA THR A 47 -18.40 -0.43 -11.10
C THR A 47 -17.60 0.22 -12.25
N PRO A 48 -17.02 1.44 -12.13
CA PRO A 48 -16.14 1.99 -13.16
C PRO A 48 -14.90 1.12 -13.44
N TYR A 49 -14.43 0.36 -12.46
CA TYR A 49 -13.24 -0.48 -12.54
C TYR A 49 -13.53 -1.98 -12.57
N THR A 50 -14.81 -2.36 -12.60
CA THR A 50 -15.29 -3.75 -12.68
C THR A 50 -16.21 -3.99 -13.87
N GLY A 51 -15.98 -3.28 -14.98
CA GLY A 51 -16.71 -3.49 -16.23
C GLY A 51 -18.18 -3.07 -16.19
N GLY A 52 -18.55 -2.16 -15.29
CA GLY A 52 -19.94 -1.69 -15.13
C GLY A 52 -20.81 -2.62 -14.27
N GLU A 53 -20.26 -3.69 -13.70
CA GLU A 53 -21.02 -4.66 -12.91
C GLU A 53 -20.64 -4.64 -11.44
N VAL A 54 -21.63 -4.83 -10.57
CA VAL A 54 -21.40 -5.05 -9.15
C VAL A 54 -20.91 -6.48 -8.95
N HIS A 55 -19.81 -6.63 -8.24
CA HIS A 55 -19.23 -7.93 -7.93
C HIS A 55 -19.19 -8.20 -6.43
N LYS A 56 -19.27 -9.49 -6.08
CA LYS A 56 -19.12 -9.97 -4.70
C LYS A 56 -17.66 -10.24 -4.42
N ARG A 57 -17.21 -9.90 -3.22
CA ARG A 57 -15.81 -9.97 -2.80
C ARG A 57 -15.64 -10.60 -1.42
N HIS A 58 -14.42 -11.04 -1.14
CA HIS A 58 -13.89 -11.26 0.20
C HIS A 58 -12.68 -10.35 0.35
N ALA A 59 -12.65 -9.51 1.40
CA ALA A 59 -11.53 -8.63 1.69
C ALA A 59 -11.12 -8.76 3.17
N VAL A 60 -9.81 -8.78 3.40
CA VAL A 60 -9.20 -8.71 4.74
C VAL A 60 -8.20 -7.57 4.74
N LEU A 61 -8.43 -6.57 5.58
CA LEU A 61 -7.40 -5.58 5.92
C LEU A 61 -6.63 -6.06 7.14
N ALA A 62 -5.33 -6.29 7.00
CA ALA A 62 -4.46 -6.71 8.09
C ALA A 62 -3.25 -5.78 8.23
N ILE A 63 -2.83 -5.53 9.47
CA ILE A 63 -1.70 -4.66 9.79
C ILE A 63 -0.57 -5.45 10.47
N ASN A 64 0.65 -4.95 10.32
CA ASN A 64 1.81 -5.39 11.09
C ASN A 64 2.09 -4.36 12.19
N LEU A 65 1.98 -4.77 13.45
CA LEU A 65 2.19 -3.85 14.58
C LEU A 65 3.64 -3.42 14.79
N ALA A 66 4.61 -3.84 13.98
CA ALA A 66 5.91 -3.19 13.97
C ALA A 66 5.82 -1.74 13.45
N GLY A 67 4.75 -1.40 12.72
CA GLY A 67 4.52 -0.11 12.07
C GLY A 67 4.69 -0.20 10.56
N GLY A 68 4.22 0.82 9.84
CA GLY A 68 3.95 0.80 8.41
C GLY A 68 2.45 0.62 8.10
N GLY A 69 2.08 0.81 6.84
CA GLY A 69 0.74 0.53 6.32
C GLY A 69 0.41 -0.97 6.33
N GLY A 70 -0.89 -1.27 6.21
CA GLY A 70 -1.44 -2.62 6.13
C GLY A 70 -1.48 -3.19 4.70
N LEU A 71 -2.10 -4.36 4.59
CA LEU A 71 -2.46 -5.00 3.32
C LEU A 71 -3.96 -5.23 3.30
N GLU A 72 -4.64 -4.78 2.23
CA GLU A 72 -6.00 -5.22 1.94
C GLU A 72 -5.95 -6.38 0.95
N ILE A 73 -6.15 -7.60 1.44
CA ILE A 73 -6.08 -8.82 0.65
C ILE A 73 -7.48 -9.13 0.14
N TRP A 74 -7.64 -9.19 -1.17
CA TRP A 74 -8.92 -9.07 -1.84
C TRP A 74 -9.12 -10.20 -2.87
N SER A 75 -10.30 -10.81 -2.93
CA SER A 75 -10.66 -11.76 -4.01
C SER A 75 -12.13 -11.64 -4.42
N PHE A 76 -12.40 -11.82 -5.71
CA PHE A 76 -13.75 -12.03 -6.21
C PHE A 76 -14.33 -13.33 -5.64
N THR A 77 -15.60 -13.27 -5.26
CA THR A 77 -16.40 -14.48 -4.92
C THR A 77 -17.51 -14.73 -5.93
N SER A 78 -17.85 -13.73 -6.76
CA SER A 78 -18.76 -13.88 -7.91
C SER A 78 -18.09 -14.41 -9.18
N ARG A 79 -16.76 -14.28 -9.28
CA ARG A 79 -15.94 -14.79 -10.39
C ARG A 79 -14.56 -15.18 -9.89
N ARG A 80 -13.75 -15.80 -10.75
CA ARG A 80 -12.35 -16.07 -10.44
C ARG A 80 -11.48 -14.87 -10.82
N SER A 81 -10.69 -14.38 -9.87
CA SER A 81 -9.66 -13.36 -10.11
C SER A 81 -8.62 -13.86 -11.11
N GLN A 82 -8.30 -13.04 -12.12
CA GLN A 82 -7.40 -13.40 -13.22
C GLN A 82 -5.99 -12.83 -12.99
N PRO A 83 -4.92 -13.62 -13.18
CA PRO A 83 -3.56 -13.09 -13.28
C PRO A 83 -3.37 -12.28 -14.57
N ALA A 84 -2.31 -11.49 -14.63
CA ALA A 84 -1.85 -10.93 -15.90
C ALA A 84 -1.54 -12.06 -16.88
N ASN A 85 -1.89 -11.88 -18.15
CA ASN A 85 -1.58 -12.85 -19.22
C ASN A 85 -0.16 -12.64 -19.82
N PHE A 86 0.61 -11.75 -19.22
CA PHE A 86 2.00 -11.48 -19.53
C PHE A 86 2.81 -11.40 -18.23
N LYS A 87 4.13 -11.55 -18.34
CA LYS A 87 5.02 -11.31 -17.20
C LYS A 87 5.14 -9.81 -16.98
N VAL A 88 4.66 -9.33 -15.83
CA VAL A 88 4.85 -7.95 -15.38
C VAL A 88 6.34 -7.72 -15.14
N GLU A 89 6.89 -6.66 -15.73
CA GLU A 89 8.26 -6.23 -15.55
C GLU A 89 8.31 -4.91 -14.77
N ILE A 90 9.38 -4.67 -14.01
CA ILE A 90 9.61 -3.38 -13.38
C ILE A 90 9.60 -2.27 -14.45
N GLY A 91 8.88 -1.18 -14.17
CA GLY A 91 8.61 -0.09 -15.11
C GLY A 91 7.37 -0.29 -15.98
N ASP A 92 6.64 -1.39 -15.87
CA ASP A 92 5.26 -1.47 -16.41
C ASP A 92 4.31 -0.57 -15.61
N LEU A 93 3.33 0.04 -16.27
CA LEU A 93 2.48 1.08 -15.69
C LEU A 93 1.59 0.51 -14.58
N GLY A 94 1.72 1.07 -13.38
CA GLY A 94 1.04 0.64 -12.16
C GLY A 94 2.00 0.27 -11.03
N ILE A 95 1.45 -0.20 -9.91
CA ILE A 95 2.26 -0.64 -8.76
C ILE A 95 2.98 -1.95 -9.12
N ASN A 96 4.31 -1.92 -9.17
CA ASN A 96 5.13 -3.08 -9.51
C ASN A 96 5.59 -3.86 -8.26
N ALA A 97 5.77 -3.17 -7.13
CA ALA A 97 6.17 -3.81 -5.88
C ALA A 97 5.71 -3.03 -4.64
N ILE A 98 5.48 -3.77 -3.55
CA ILE A 98 5.39 -3.18 -2.21
C ILE A 98 6.79 -3.08 -1.63
N ARG A 99 7.09 -1.98 -0.92
CA ARG A 99 8.30 -1.83 -0.11
C ARG A 99 7.94 -2.06 1.35
N PHE A 100 8.37 -3.19 1.90
CA PHE A 100 8.29 -3.49 3.33
C PHE A 100 9.56 -3.03 4.05
N LYS A 101 9.43 -2.74 5.34
CA LYS A 101 10.55 -2.32 6.20
C LYS A 101 11.10 -3.47 7.03
N ALA A 102 12.39 -3.46 7.30
CA ALA A 102 13.03 -4.35 8.27
C ALA A 102 13.98 -3.55 9.18
N PRO A 103 14.03 -3.82 10.50
CA PRO A 103 15.02 -3.20 11.37
C PRO A 103 16.43 -3.75 11.10
N ASP A 104 16.52 -4.96 10.54
CA ASP A 104 17.74 -5.62 10.11
C ASP A 104 17.43 -6.39 8.81
N VAL A 105 17.85 -5.83 7.68
CA VAL A 105 17.57 -6.37 6.34
C VAL A 105 18.18 -7.76 6.16
N LYS A 106 19.37 -8.01 6.73
CA LYS A 106 20.04 -9.33 6.64
C LYS A 106 19.27 -10.39 7.38
N LYS A 107 18.81 -10.11 8.60
CA LYS A 107 17.96 -11.04 9.36
C LYS A 107 16.63 -11.30 8.67
N ALA A 108 16.03 -10.28 8.06
CA ALA A 108 14.80 -10.45 7.28
C ALA A 108 15.03 -11.35 6.04
N HIS A 109 16.16 -11.19 5.38
CA HIS A 109 16.58 -12.01 4.24
C HIS A 109 16.78 -13.48 4.63
N GLU A 110 17.57 -13.73 5.68
CA GLU A 110 17.81 -15.08 6.23
C GLU A 110 16.51 -15.76 6.64
N TRP A 111 15.61 -15.01 7.31
CA TRP A 111 14.30 -15.50 7.69
C TRP A 111 13.49 -15.95 6.48
N LEU A 112 13.28 -15.08 5.49
CA LEU A 112 12.48 -15.42 4.31
C LEU A 112 13.11 -16.55 3.50
N LYS A 113 14.43 -16.55 3.32
CA LYS A 113 15.14 -17.61 2.61
C LYS A 113 15.02 -18.98 3.29
N SER A 114 14.89 -19.01 4.63
CA SER A 114 14.73 -20.25 5.39
C SER A 114 13.29 -20.77 5.48
N GLN A 115 12.29 -19.87 5.44
CA GLN A 115 10.88 -20.20 5.69
C GLN A 115 9.99 -20.18 4.45
N SER A 116 10.27 -19.30 3.49
CA SER A 116 9.47 -19.16 2.27
C SER A 116 9.85 -20.23 1.24
N LYS A 117 8.86 -20.72 0.50
CA LYS A 117 9.08 -21.54 -0.69
C LYS A 117 9.15 -20.72 -1.97
N GLU A 118 8.85 -19.42 -1.87
CA GLU A 118 8.83 -18.49 -2.99
C GLU A 118 10.22 -17.89 -3.25
N ALA A 119 10.36 -17.22 -4.39
CA ALA A 119 11.62 -16.61 -4.79
C ALA A 119 12.07 -15.53 -3.78
N VAL A 120 13.32 -15.66 -3.32
CA VAL A 120 14.02 -14.63 -2.53
C VAL A 120 15.34 -14.34 -3.25
N GLY A 121 15.47 -13.14 -3.79
CA GLY A 121 16.66 -12.68 -4.49
C GLY A 121 17.86 -12.50 -3.55
N PRO A 122 19.06 -12.20 -4.07
CA PRO A 122 20.20 -11.86 -3.24
C PRO A 122 19.98 -10.54 -2.48
N LEU A 123 20.79 -10.30 -1.44
CA LEU A 123 21.00 -8.96 -0.92
C LEU A 123 21.68 -8.11 -1.99
N VAL A 124 21.22 -6.89 -2.17
CA VAL A 124 21.70 -5.94 -3.17
C VAL A 124 21.92 -4.55 -2.54
N ALA A 125 22.79 -3.77 -3.15
CA ALA A 125 22.90 -2.34 -2.87
C ALA A 125 21.85 -1.61 -3.69
N LEU A 126 20.81 -1.12 -3.03
CA LEU A 126 19.85 -0.16 -3.58
C LEU A 126 20.47 1.25 -3.50
N PRO A 127 19.99 2.23 -4.30
CA PRO A 127 20.53 3.59 -4.26
C PRO A 127 20.50 4.25 -2.87
N GLU A 128 19.54 3.89 -2.02
CA GLU A 128 19.31 4.43 -0.68
C GLU A 128 19.84 3.55 0.47
N GLY A 129 20.34 2.34 0.19
CA GLY A 129 20.78 1.42 1.24
C GLY A 129 20.83 -0.05 0.81
N GLU A 130 20.98 -0.95 1.78
CA GLU A 130 20.93 -2.39 1.52
C GLU A 130 19.47 -2.87 1.47
N GLY A 131 19.16 -3.77 0.55
CA GLY A 131 17.83 -4.35 0.41
C GLY A 131 17.83 -5.67 -0.33
N PHE A 132 16.65 -6.24 -0.55
CA PHE A 132 16.47 -7.39 -1.42
C PHE A 132 15.05 -7.45 -1.97
N TRP A 133 14.88 -8.22 -3.04
CA TRP A 133 13.61 -8.47 -3.69
C TRP A 133 13.14 -9.90 -3.42
N ALA A 134 11.84 -10.10 -3.31
CA ALA A 134 11.23 -11.41 -3.16
C ALA A 134 9.81 -11.41 -3.75
N SER A 135 9.20 -12.59 -3.80
CA SER A 135 7.83 -12.77 -4.31
C SER A 135 6.93 -13.43 -3.29
N ASP A 136 5.64 -13.13 -3.38
CA ASP A 136 4.59 -13.86 -2.68
C ASP A 136 4.11 -15.08 -3.51
N PRO A 137 3.19 -15.92 -2.98
CA PRO A 137 2.69 -17.10 -3.69
C PRO A 137 1.87 -16.83 -4.95
N TYR A 138 1.50 -15.57 -5.21
CA TYR A 138 0.81 -15.14 -6.42
C TYR A 138 1.76 -14.52 -7.45
N GLY A 139 3.07 -14.51 -7.15
CA GLY A 139 4.09 -13.94 -8.02
C GLY A 139 4.19 -12.42 -7.93
N ASN A 140 3.52 -11.78 -6.96
CA ASN A 140 3.68 -10.33 -6.77
C ASN A 140 5.05 -10.07 -6.16
N THR A 141 5.74 -9.07 -6.71
CA THR A 141 7.07 -8.69 -6.24
C THR A 141 6.95 -7.75 -5.04
N PHE A 142 7.84 -7.91 -4.08
CA PHE A 142 8.06 -6.93 -3.02
C PHE A 142 9.54 -6.73 -2.77
N GLN A 143 9.87 -5.58 -2.20
CA GLN A 143 11.21 -5.21 -1.78
C GLN A 143 11.22 -5.06 -0.27
N ILE A 144 12.31 -5.49 0.39
CA ILE A 144 12.55 -5.21 1.80
C ILE A 144 13.77 -4.30 1.92
N THR A 145 13.59 -3.19 2.63
CA THR A 145 14.60 -2.16 2.89
C THR A 145 14.56 -1.73 4.36
N SER A 146 15.47 -0.85 4.76
CA SER A 146 15.42 -0.21 6.07
C SER A 146 14.43 0.96 6.10
N ASP A 147 13.92 1.27 7.29
CA ASP A 147 13.17 2.49 7.56
C ASP A 147 13.49 2.99 8.96
N GLU A 148 13.35 4.30 9.17
CA GLU A 148 13.71 4.96 10.44
C GLU A 148 12.54 5.04 11.43
N THR A 149 11.31 4.85 10.96
CA THR A 149 10.12 4.95 11.81
C THR A 149 9.68 3.58 12.28
N TRP A 150 9.36 3.42 13.56
CA TRP A 150 8.88 2.13 14.09
C TRP A 150 7.83 2.38 15.17
N PHE A 151 6.78 1.55 15.19
CA PHE A 151 5.73 1.66 16.19
C PHE A 151 6.07 0.86 17.45
N GLN A 152 6.51 -0.39 17.28
CA GLN A 152 7.03 -1.22 18.37
C GLN A 152 7.87 -2.38 17.81
N GLN A 153 8.59 -3.05 18.70
CA GLN A 153 9.23 -4.30 18.36
C GLN A 153 8.20 -5.44 18.29
N THR A 154 8.36 -6.33 17.32
CA THR A 154 7.58 -7.57 17.22
C THR A 154 8.53 -8.77 17.12
N GLY A 155 7.98 -9.98 17.19
CA GLY A 155 8.77 -11.21 17.03
C GLY A 155 9.14 -11.55 15.59
N LYS A 156 8.74 -10.72 14.61
CA LYS A 156 9.03 -10.93 13.18
C LYS A 156 10.11 -9.94 12.71
N PRO A 157 10.99 -10.35 11.77
CA PRO A 157 12.07 -9.49 11.28
C PRO A 157 11.62 -8.49 10.20
N VAL A 158 10.33 -8.48 9.85
CA VAL A 158 9.74 -7.59 8.85
C VAL A 158 8.63 -6.78 9.51
N GLY A 159 8.51 -5.50 9.14
CA GLY A 159 7.42 -4.60 9.47
C GLY A 159 6.40 -4.42 8.35
N GLY A 160 5.53 -3.42 8.50
CA GLY A 160 4.47 -3.09 7.57
C GLY A 160 4.96 -2.43 6.28
N VAL A 161 4.01 -1.93 5.50
CA VAL A 161 4.27 -1.22 4.25
C VAL A 161 4.95 0.11 4.55
N ALA A 162 6.14 0.33 4.01
CA ALA A 162 6.84 1.61 4.04
C ALA A 162 6.64 2.41 2.74
N GLY A 163 6.26 1.72 1.66
CA GLY A 163 6.20 2.33 0.34
C GLY A 163 5.78 1.40 -0.77
N VAL A 164 5.88 1.90 -1.99
CA VAL A 164 5.67 1.15 -3.24
C VAL A 164 6.68 1.54 -4.31
N VAL A 165 6.87 0.65 -5.28
CA VAL A 165 7.52 0.92 -6.56
C VAL A 165 6.43 1.00 -7.62
N VAL A 166 6.36 2.11 -8.35
CA VAL A 166 5.33 2.41 -9.35
C VAL A 166 6.01 2.63 -10.70
N GLY A 167 5.62 1.84 -11.70
CA GLY A 167 6.04 2.09 -13.07
C GLY A 167 5.20 3.21 -13.68
N VAL A 168 5.86 4.17 -14.32
CA VAL A 168 5.24 5.37 -14.89
C VAL A 168 5.78 5.65 -16.29
N SER A 169 4.98 6.28 -17.13
CA SER A 169 5.40 6.63 -18.50
C SER A 169 6.26 7.90 -18.54
N ASN A 170 5.99 8.84 -17.63
CA ASN A 170 6.72 10.10 -17.51
C ASN A 170 6.89 10.51 -16.04
N ILE A 171 8.10 10.39 -15.51
CA ILE A 171 8.42 10.75 -14.12
C ILE A 171 8.12 12.22 -13.82
N ASP A 172 8.33 13.15 -14.76
CA ASP A 172 8.14 14.57 -14.46
C ASP A 172 6.65 14.91 -14.22
N GLU A 173 5.74 14.25 -14.93
CA GLU A 173 4.29 14.37 -14.69
C GLU A 173 3.89 13.72 -13.37
N SER A 174 4.40 12.52 -13.09
CA SER A 174 4.14 11.81 -11.83
C SER A 174 4.68 12.59 -10.61
N LEU A 175 5.84 13.25 -10.73
CA LEU A 175 6.40 14.10 -9.67
C LEU A 175 5.44 15.22 -9.29
N VAL A 176 4.85 15.89 -10.28
CA VAL A 176 3.85 16.95 -10.04
C VAL A 176 2.63 16.38 -9.33
N PHE A 177 2.15 15.21 -9.73
CA PHE A 177 1.01 14.55 -9.08
C PHE A 177 1.30 14.20 -7.62
N TYR A 178 2.38 13.46 -7.34
CA TYR A 178 2.70 12.99 -5.99
C TYR A 178 3.07 14.13 -5.04
N GLU A 179 3.75 15.18 -5.52
CA GLU A 179 4.00 16.39 -4.71
C GLU A 179 2.69 17.06 -4.31
N ASN A 180 1.79 17.26 -5.28
CA ASN A 180 0.47 17.83 -5.01
C ASN A 180 -0.35 16.99 -4.02
N LEU A 181 -0.20 15.67 -4.05
CA LEU A 181 -0.87 14.77 -3.12
C LEU A 181 -0.26 14.84 -1.71
N LEU A 182 1.05 14.67 -1.58
CA LEU A 182 1.71 14.30 -0.32
C LEU A 182 2.51 15.42 0.35
N GLN A 183 2.74 16.56 -0.33
CA GLN A 183 3.69 17.60 0.05
C GLN A 183 3.79 17.90 1.58
N PRO A 184 5.00 18.16 2.09
CA PRO A 184 6.26 18.20 1.36
C PRO A 184 6.84 16.79 1.10
N LEU A 185 7.48 16.59 -0.06
CA LEU A 185 8.30 15.41 -0.33
C LEU A 185 9.79 15.76 -0.44
N GLU A 186 10.62 14.84 0.01
CA GLU A 186 12.05 14.80 -0.25
C GLU A 186 12.32 13.93 -1.47
N VAL A 187 13.11 14.42 -2.43
CA VAL A 187 13.69 13.58 -3.48
C VAL A 187 14.95 12.93 -2.90
N VAL A 188 14.87 11.64 -2.57
CA VAL A 188 15.98 10.88 -1.98
C VAL A 188 17.07 10.62 -3.01
N TYR A 189 16.66 10.28 -4.23
CA TYR A 189 17.53 10.20 -5.39
C TYR A 189 16.71 10.39 -6.68
N ASP A 190 17.38 10.85 -7.74
CA ASP A 190 16.93 10.82 -9.14
C ASP A 190 18.10 10.35 -9.99
N GLN A 191 18.00 9.15 -10.57
CA GLN A 191 19.09 8.51 -11.30
C GLN A 191 18.59 7.87 -12.58
N SER A 192 19.41 7.91 -13.62
CA SER A 192 19.15 7.21 -14.88
C SER A 192 20.31 6.30 -15.24
N GLY A 193 20.01 5.10 -15.73
CA GLY A 193 21.04 4.13 -16.10
C GLY A 193 20.52 2.70 -16.15
N VAL A 194 21.46 1.76 -16.23
CA VAL A 194 21.20 0.33 -16.03
C VAL A 194 21.45 0.02 -14.56
N PHE A 195 20.52 -0.70 -13.94
CA PHE A 195 20.52 -0.97 -12.51
C PHE A 195 20.60 -2.47 -12.25
N GLU A 196 21.71 -2.93 -11.68
CA GLU A 196 21.93 -4.35 -11.37
C GLU A 196 21.04 -4.85 -10.23
N ASP A 197 20.54 -3.95 -9.39
CA ASP A 197 19.65 -4.28 -8.28
C ASP A 197 18.22 -4.64 -8.71
N ILE A 198 17.79 -4.22 -9.91
CA ILE A 198 16.43 -4.50 -10.40
C ILE A 198 16.34 -5.94 -10.93
N PRO A 199 15.37 -6.76 -10.47
CA PRO A 199 15.18 -8.12 -10.95
C PRO A 199 14.47 -8.17 -12.32
N ALA A 200 14.94 -7.37 -13.28
CA ALA A 200 14.38 -7.30 -14.63
C ALA A 200 14.74 -8.54 -15.46
N SER A 201 13.79 -9.04 -16.25
CA SER A 201 14.11 -10.10 -17.22
C SER A 201 14.78 -9.57 -18.49
N ILE A 202 14.62 -8.27 -18.75
CA ILE A 202 15.16 -7.59 -19.92
C ILE A 202 16.57 -7.10 -19.59
N LYS A 203 17.58 -7.81 -20.11
CA LYS A 203 18.99 -7.49 -19.85
C LYS A 203 19.38 -6.13 -20.45
N GLY A 204 20.15 -5.36 -19.69
CA GLY A 204 20.73 -4.08 -20.14
C GLY A 204 19.71 -2.95 -20.30
N GLN A 205 18.48 -3.13 -19.83
CA GLN A 205 17.45 -2.11 -19.88
C GLN A 205 17.83 -0.89 -19.03
N ARG A 206 17.67 0.30 -19.59
CA ARG A 206 17.80 1.56 -18.86
C ARG A 206 16.47 2.02 -18.28
N PHE A 207 16.57 2.63 -17.11
CA PHE A 207 15.47 3.26 -16.40
C PHE A 207 15.87 4.68 -15.99
N ARG A 208 14.89 5.55 -15.76
CA ARG A 208 14.99 6.65 -14.80
C ARG A 208 14.26 6.20 -13.53
N ARG A 209 14.85 6.42 -12.36
CA ARG A 209 14.29 6.08 -11.05
C ARG A 209 14.31 7.31 -10.16
N VAL A 210 13.19 7.58 -9.49
CA VAL A 210 13.10 8.64 -8.48
C VAL A 210 12.44 8.10 -7.22
N LEU A 211 13.12 8.19 -6.09
CA LEU A 211 12.53 7.86 -4.79
C LEU A 211 12.08 9.14 -4.08
N LEU A 212 10.78 9.24 -3.86
CA LEU A 212 10.14 10.28 -3.07
C LEU A 212 9.91 9.79 -1.65
N ARG A 213 10.23 10.64 -0.67
CA ARG A 213 9.97 10.36 0.74
C ARG A 213 9.10 11.44 1.37
N LYS A 214 8.00 11.02 1.99
CA LYS A 214 7.29 11.83 2.97
C LYS A 214 7.78 11.44 4.36
N THR A 215 8.44 12.37 5.05
CA THR A 215 8.85 12.14 6.44
C THR A 215 7.63 12.11 7.36
N PHE A 216 7.70 11.24 8.38
CA PHE A 216 6.72 11.18 9.44
C PHE A 216 6.48 12.56 10.08
N THR A 217 5.21 12.87 10.28
CA THR A 217 4.76 14.01 11.09
C THR A 217 3.76 13.53 12.13
N PRO A 218 3.73 14.10 13.35
CA PRO A 218 2.77 13.71 14.39
C PRO A 218 1.38 14.34 14.12
N HIS A 219 0.85 14.13 12.91
CA HIS A 219 -0.45 14.62 12.46
C HIS A 219 -1.26 13.48 11.86
N GLY A 220 -2.51 13.31 12.29
CA GLY A 220 -3.38 12.17 11.97
C GLY A 220 -3.41 11.12 13.08
N ALA A 221 -4.55 10.42 13.20
CA ALA A 221 -4.79 9.45 14.26
C ALA A 221 -3.76 8.31 14.28
N PHE A 222 -3.37 7.84 13.10
CA PHE A 222 -2.56 6.65 12.91
C PHE A 222 -1.10 6.95 12.57
N SER A 223 -0.69 8.22 12.51
CA SER A 223 0.61 8.56 11.91
C SER A 223 1.81 7.91 12.61
N ARG A 224 1.73 7.67 13.93
CA ARG A 224 2.77 6.92 14.67
C ARG A 224 2.86 5.44 14.27
N LEU A 225 1.74 4.84 13.86
CA LEU A 225 1.72 3.48 13.32
C LEU A 225 2.26 3.47 11.90
N LEU A 226 1.77 4.39 11.04
CA LEU A 226 2.07 4.37 9.60
C LEU A 226 3.50 4.81 9.28
N GLY A 227 4.01 5.84 9.95
CA GLY A 227 5.40 6.28 9.80
C GLY A 227 5.69 7.05 8.51
N ASN A 228 6.88 6.83 7.95
CA ASN A 228 7.28 7.43 6.67
C ASN A 228 6.51 6.84 5.48
N VAL A 229 6.51 7.56 4.37
CA VAL A 229 6.05 7.07 3.06
C VAL A 229 7.19 7.12 2.06
N GLN A 230 7.35 6.07 1.28
CA GLN A 230 8.32 5.98 0.18
C GLN A 230 7.59 5.63 -1.12
N ILE A 231 7.73 6.46 -2.16
CA ILE A 231 7.20 6.17 -3.51
C ILE A 231 8.39 6.18 -4.47
N GLU A 232 8.78 5.00 -4.96
CA GLU A 232 9.79 4.88 -6.01
C GLU A 232 9.09 4.86 -7.37
N LEU A 233 9.33 5.89 -8.17
CA LEU A 233 8.86 5.99 -9.55
C LEU A 233 9.92 5.39 -10.47
N VAL A 234 9.49 4.52 -11.39
CA VAL A 234 10.37 3.87 -12.36
C VAL A 234 9.84 4.07 -13.77
N GLN A 235 10.61 4.75 -14.60
CA GLN A 235 10.31 4.95 -16.01
C GLN A 235 11.24 4.09 -16.86
N ALA A 236 10.67 3.17 -17.63
CA ALA A 236 11.40 2.40 -18.62
C ALA A 236 11.79 3.28 -19.81
N LEU A 237 13.10 3.39 -20.11
CA LEU A 237 13.59 4.29 -21.17
C LEU A 237 13.76 3.60 -22.53
N ASP A 238 13.94 2.28 -22.53
CA ASP A 238 14.28 1.51 -23.74
C ASP A 238 13.13 0.60 -24.22
N ARG A 239 11.92 0.73 -23.66
CA ARG A 239 10.73 -0.02 -24.09
C ARG A 239 9.45 0.77 -23.83
N THR A 240 8.40 0.42 -24.56
CA THR A 240 7.03 0.84 -24.22
C THR A 240 6.52 -0.01 -23.05
N PRO A 241 6.11 0.60 -21.93
CA PRO A 241 5.55 -0.13 -20.79
C PRO A 241 4.12 -0.60 -21.06
N LYS A 242 3.71 -1.69 -20.43
CA LYS A 242 2.32 -2.18 -20.46
C LYS A 242 1.57 -1.75 -19.21
N LYS A 243 0.26 -1.53 -19.30
CA LYS A 243 -0.58 -1.38 -18.11
C LYS A 243 -0.71 -2.71 -17.41
N ILE A 244 -0.30 -2.82 -16.14
CA ILE A 244 -0.30 -4.12 -15.46
C ILE A 244 -1.72 -4.73 -15.36
N PHE A 245 -2.77 -3.91 -15.30
CA PHE A 245 -4.18 -4.32 -15.30
C PHE A 245 -4.86 -4.30 -16.67
N GLU A 246 -4.10 -4.25 -17.77
CA GLU A 246 -4.69 -4.30 -19.12
C GLU A 246 -5.62 -5.51 -19.28
N ASN A 247 -6.88 -5.26 -19.68
CA ASN A 247 -7.95 -6.27 -19.83
C ASN A 247 -8.31 -7.03 -18.54
N ARG A 248 -8.10 -6.41 -17.37
CA ARG A 248 -8.42 -6.98 -16.06
C ARG A 248 -9.14 -5.95 -15.19
N PHE A 249 -9.84 -6.42 -14.17
CA PHE A 249 -10.60 -5.56 -13.27
C PHE A 249 -9.81 -5.20 -12.02
N TRP A 250 -10.20 -4.09 -11.39
CA TRP A 250 -9.87 -3.89 -9.99
C TRP A 250 -10.35 -5.10 -9.17
N GLY A 251 -9.44 -5.70 -8.40
CA GLY A 251 -9.66 -6.96 -7.69
C GLY A 251 -9.11 -8.22 -8.36
N ASP A 252 -8.70 -8.15 -9.64
CA ASP A 252 -7.91 -9.22 -10.27
C ASP A 252 -6.49 -9.30 -9.69
N CYS A 253 -5.75 -10.39 -9.94
CA CYS A 253 -4.52 -10.67 -9.19
C CYS A 253 -3.42 -9.62 -9.41
N GLY A 254 -2.86 -9.06 -8.34
CA GLY A 254 -1.88 -7.97 -8.42
C GLY A 254 -2.15 -6.86 -7.41
N PHE A 255 -1.36 -5.79 -7.47
CA PHE A 255 -1.53 -4.61 -6.61
C PHE A 255 -2.62 -3.69 -7.15
N ILE A 256 -3.81 -3.73 -6.57
CA ILE A 256 -5.04 -3.12 -7.14
C ILE A 256 -5.19 -1.63 -6.82
N HIS A 257 -4.57 -1.13 -5.74
CA HIS A 257 -4.50 0.30 -5.41
C HIS A 257 -3.39 0.59 -4.38
N LEU A 258 -3.05 1.87 -4.24
CA LEU A 258 -2.29 2.42 -3.11
C LEU A 258 -3.20 3.30 -2.27
N CYS A 259 -3.39 3.00 -0.99
CA CYS A 259 -4.26 3.78 -0.12
C CYS A 259 -3.51 4.69 0.85
N PHE A 260 -3.95 5.94 0.97
CA PHE A 260 -3.47 6.90 1.96
C PHE A 260 -4.51 7.20 3.05
N ASP A 261 -4.03 7.30 4.29
CA ASP A 261 -4.83 7.76 5.42
C ASP A 261 -4.98 9.29 5.34
N THR A 262 -6.23 9.72 5.12
CA THR A 262 -6.63 11.10 4.91
C THR A 262 -7.25 11.69 6.18
N ILE A 263 -6.92 12.94 6.47
CA ILE A 263 -7.30 13.63 7.72
C ILE A 263 -8.52 14.55 7.54
N ASP A 264 -8.66 15.15 6.35
CA ASP A 264 -9.75 16.05 5.97
C ASP A 264 -10.01 15.86 4.48
N MET A 265 -10.99 15.00 4.17
CA MET A 265 -11.28 14.60 2.79
C MET A 265 -11.82 15.75 1.95
N ASP A 266 -12.60 16.66 2.52
CA ASP A 266 -13.19 17.79 1.79
C ASP A 266 -12.13 18.79 1.35
N THR A 267 -11.19 19.12 2.25
CA THR A 267 -10.05 19.98 1.93
C THR A 267 -9.15 19.32 0.89
N LEU A 268 -8.87 18.02 1.02
CA LEU A 268 -8.05 17.28 0.06
C LEU A 268 -8.72 17.21 -1.33
N LYS A 269 -10.02 16.90 -1.39
CA LYS A 269 -10.83 16.90 -2.61
C LYS A 269 -10.75 18.25 -3.32
N SER A 270 -11.02 19.33 -2.59
CA SER A 270 -10.99 20.70 -3.14
C SER A 270 -9.61 21.07 -3.69
N LYS A 271 -8.54 20.71 -2.96
CA LYS A 271 -7.15 20.94 -3.38
C LYS A 271 -6.82 20.20 -4.68
N LEU A 272 -7.07 18.90 -4.73
CA LEU A 272 -6.71 18.05 -5.87
C LEU A 272 -7.55 18.39 -7.11
N GLN A 273 -8.85 18.68 -6.95
CA GLN A 273 -9.72 19.17 -8.03
C GLN A 273 -9.20 20.48 -8.62
N ALA A 274 -8.79 21.44 -7.80
CA ALA A 274 -8.22 22.71 -8.28
C ALA A 274 -6.89 22.53 -9.04
N GLN A 275 -6.22 21.40 -8.85
CA GLN A 275 -4.96 21.03 -9.51
C GLN A 275 -5.16 20.10 -10.72
N GLY A 276 -6.41 19.81 -11.09
CA GLY A 276 -6.74 18.97 -12.25
C GLY A 276 -6.81 17.47 -11.97
N TYR A 277 -6.83 17.06 -10.70
CA TYR A 277 -6.89 15.66 -10.26
C TYR A 277 -8.22 15.37 -9.52
N PRO A 278 -9.37 15.32 -10.23
CA PRO A 278 -10.65 15.06 -9.60
C PRO A 278 -10.75 13.61 -9.11
N PHE A 279 -11.58 13.38 -8.09
CA PHE A 279 -11.94 12.03 -7.67
C PHE A 279 -12.76 11.34 -8.76
N THR A 280 -12.42 10.08 -9.04
CA THR A 280 -13.15 9.19 -9.94
C THR A 280 -14.25 8.42 -9.21
N ILE A 281 -14.03 8.12 -7.92
CA ILE A 281 -15.01 7.55 -7.00
C ILE A 281 -14.98 8.35 -5.71
N ASP A 282 -16.14 8.59 -5.12
CA ASP A 282 -16.28 9.16 -3.78
C ASP A 282 -17.50 8.54 -3.10
N SER A 283 -17.33 8.00 -1.89
CA SER A 283 -18.47 7.51 -1.12
C SER A 283 -19.37 8.66 -0.63
N GLU A 284 -18.90 9.91 -0.72
CA GLU A 284 -19.49 11.22 -0.32
C GLU A 284 -19.83 11.31 1.18
N SER A 285 -20.00 10.18 1.83
CA SER A 285 -20.41 10.03 3.21
C SER A 285 -19.73 8.81 3.84
N SER A 286 -19.91 8.66 5.16
CA SER A 286 -19.35 7.54 5.91
C SER A 286 -19.93 6.21 5.42
N PHE A 287 -19.04 5.34 4.92
CA PHE A 287 -19.33 3.98 4.49
C PHE A 287 -18.86 2.98 5.55
N GLY A 288 -19.70 2.00 5.88
CA GLY A 288 -19.38 0.97 6.87
C GLY A 288 -18.66 -0.23 6.25
N MET A 289 -17.59 -0.69 6.90
CA MET A 289 -16.90 -1.94 6.56
C MET A 289 -16.78 -2.78 7.84
N GLU A 290 -17.68 -3.75 7.99
CA GLU A 290 -17.86 -4.57 9.18
C GLU A 290 -17.88 -3.76 10.50
N SER A 291 -16.73 -3.62 11.17
CA SER A 291 -16.58 -2.97 12.47
C SER A 291 -15.96 -1.57 12.42
N ALA A 292 -15.49 -1.15 11.25
CA ALA A 292 -14.95 0.17 10.97
C ALA A 292 -15.92 0.97 10.06
N ALA A 293 -15.74 2.28 10.02
CA ALA A 293 -16.43 3.14 9.07
C ALA A 293 -15.57 4.35 8.70
N GLY A 294 -15.72 4.83 7.47
CA GLY A 294 -14.97 5.98 6.96
C GLY A 294 -15.52 6.44 5.62
N ARG A 295 -15.08 7.61 5.15
CA ARG A 295 -15.27 8.02 3.76
C ARG A 295 -14.10 7.51 2.94
N PHE A 296 -14.37 6.99 1.76
CA PHE A 296 -13.31 6.62 0.83
C PHE A 296 -13.52 7.26 -0.53
N ALA A 297 -12.42 7.54 -1.20
CA ALA A 297 -12.41 8.10 -2.55
C ALA A 297 -11.27 7.48 -3.35
N TYR A 298 -11.41 7.49 -4.68
CA TYR A 298 -10.36 7.13 -5.61
C TYR A 298 -10.06 8.30 -6.54
N LEU A 299 -8.80 8.38 -6.93
CA LEU A 299 -8.33 9.12 -8.10
C LEU A 299 -7.24 8.30 -8.79
N GLU A 300 -6.81 8.77 -9.95
CA GLU A 300 -5.78 8.13 -10.76
C GLU A 300 -4.53 9.01 -10.79
N ASP A 301 -3.36 8.38 -10.73
CA ASP A 301 -2.11 9.03 -11.16
C ASP A 301 -2.13 9.27 -12.69
N PRO A 302 -1.13 9.97 -13.27
CA PRO A 302 -1.11 10.25 -14.70
C PRO A 302 -1.18 9.02 -15.63
N ASP A 303 -0.83 7.83 -15.14
CA ASP A 303 -0.81 6.58 -15.91
C ASP A 303 -2.05 5.69 -15.66
N GLY A 304 -2.91 6.09 -14.73
CA GLY A 304 -4.12 5.35 -14.34
C GLY A 304 -3.93 4.41 -13.14
N THR A 305 -2.82 4.54 -12.39
CA THR A 305 -2.66 3.82 -11.13
C THR A 305 -3.68 4.32 -10.13
N LEU A 306 -4.44 3.41 -9.54
CA LEU A 306 -5.47 3.76 -8.57
C LEU A 306 -4.87 4.16 -7.22
N ILE A 307 -5.19 5.40 -6.82
CA ILE A 307 -4.88 5.95 -5.52
C ILE A 307 -6.17 6.02 -4.71
N GLU A 308 -6.23 5.26 -3.63
CA GLU A 308 -7.33 5.30 -2.67
C GLU A 308 -7.01 6.30 -1.55
N LEU A 309 -8.04 7.00 -1.09
CA LEU A 309 -7.98 7.93 0.02
C LEU A 309 -9.03 7.50 1.04
N VAL A 310 -8.63 7.25 2.28
CA VAL A 310 -9.56 6.85 3.34
C VAL A 310 -9.48 7.82 4.51
N GLU A 311 -10.62 8.42 4.86
CA GLU A 311 -10.81 9.16 6.09
C GLU A 311 -11.56 8.26 7.10
N THR A 312 -10.85 7.78 8.12
CA THR A 312 -11.43 6.88 9.12
C THR A 312 -12.29 7.66 10.11
N HIS A 313 -13.58 7.30 10.21
CA HIS A 313 -14.52 7.92 11.15
C HIS A 313 -14.71 7.09 12.42
N LYS A 314 -14.71 5.76 12.30
CA LYS A 314 -14.94 4.83 13.41
C LYS A 314 -13.86 3.75 13.43
N LEU A 315 -13.14 3.67 14.55
CA LEU A 315 -12.09 2.68 14.79
C LEU A 315 -12.52 1.68 15.87
N PRO A 316 -12.56 0.37 15.58
CA PRO A 316 -12.69 -0.66 16.61
C PRO A 316 -11.41 -0.76 17.45
N ILE A 317 -11.46 -0.33 18.72
CA ILE A 317 -10.34 -0.53 19.67
C ILE A 317 -10.33 -1.97 20.15
N LEU A 318 -11.50 -2.45 20.57
CA LEU A 318 -11.69 -3.79 21.12
C LEU A 318 -13.03 -4.36 20.63
N LYS A 319 -12.99 -4.94 19.43
CA LYS A 319 -14.17 -5.45 18.70
C LYS A 319 -15.02 -6.43 19.52
N LYS A 320 -14.39 -7.35 20.27
CA LYS A 320 -15.07 -8.42 21.03
C LYS A 320 -16.03 -7.91 22.11
N ILE A 321 -15.77 -6.72 22.67
CA ILE A 321 -16.61 -6.11 23.70
C ILE A 321 -17.34 -4.86 23.19
N GLY A 322 -17.31 -4.61 21.87
CA GLY A 322 -17.98 -3.48 21.24
C GLY A 322 -17.39 -2.11 21.62
N TRP A 323 -16.10 -2.03 21.96
CA TRP A 323 -15.47 -0.74 22.26
C TRP A 323 -14.88 -0.11 20.99
N PHE A 324 -15.41 1.06 20.63
CA PHE A 324 -15.04 1.82 19.45
C PHE A 324 -14.66 3.25 19.82
N LEU A 325 -13.81 3.86 18.99
CA LEU A 325 -13.53 5.29 19.00
C LEU A 325 -14.14 5.94 17.76
N ASP A 326 -14.91 7.00 17.99
CA ASP A 326 -15.32 7.94 16.96
C ASP A 326 -14.21 8.99 16.79
N ILE A 327 -13.51 8.92 15.66
CA ILE A 327 -12.36 9.77 15.35
C ILE A 327 -12.82 11.20 15.03
N GLN A 328 -14.01 11.38 14.47
CA GLN A 328 -14.53 12.70 14.09
C GLN A 328 -14.77 13.61 15.31
N LYS A 329 -15.04 13.01 16.48
CA LYS A 329 -15.21 13.73 17.75
C LYS A 329 -13.90 14.21 18.39
N ARG A 330 -12.75 13.90 17.79
CA ARG A 330 -11.45 14.29 18.34
C ARG A 330 -11.22 15.78 18.10
N LYS A 331 -10.84 16.48 19.17
CA LYS A 331 -10.61 17.94 19.15
C LYS A 331 -9.29 18.35 18.49
N ASN A 332 -8.44 17.40 18.14
CA ASN A 332 -7.16 17.66 17.51
C ASN A 332 -6.75 16.49 16.62
N GLN A 333 -5.84 16.79 15.69
CA GLN A 333 -5.26 15.82 14.76
C GLN A 333 -3.92 15.28 15.25
N LYS A 334 -3.68 15.20 16.57
CA LYS A 334 -2.47 14.54 17.09
C LYS A 334 -2.56 13.02 16.89
N PRO A 335 -1.47 12.25 17.06
CA PRO A 335 -1.56 10.80 17.04
C PRO A 335 -2.41 10.26 18.19
N LEU A 336 -3.01 9.11 17.97
CA LEU A 336 -3.62 8.34 19.05
C LEU A 336 -2.55 7.86 20.05
N PRO A 337 -2.88 7.75 21.35
CA PRO A 337 -1.95 7.18 22.31
C PRO A 337 -1.54 5.75 21.91
N ASP A 338 -0.24 5.45 22.00
CA ASP A 338 0.31 4.15 21.60
C ASP A 338 -0.38 2.96 22.28
N TRP A 339 -0.75 3.10 23.56
CA TRP A 339 -1.44 2.03 24.30
C TRP A 339 -2.75 1.63 23.62
N MET A 340 -3.46 2.58 23.00
CA MET A 340 -4.75 2.34 22.39
C MET A 340 -4.60 1.62 21.04
N LEU A 341 -3.61 2.01 20.23
CA LEU A 341 -3.28 1.31 18.99
C LEU A 341 -2.72 -0.11 19.27
N LYS A 342 -1.95 -0.28 20.35
CA LYS A 342 -1.48 -1.60 20.79
C LYS A 342 -2.62 -2.57 21.14
N LEU A 343 -3.77 -2.08 21.60
CA LEU A 343 -4.94 -2.92 21.88
C LEU A 343 -5.51 -3.61 20.65
N MET A 344 -5.31 -3.05 19.44
CA MET A 344 -5.70 -3.74 18.20
C MET A 344 -5.03 -5.12 18.10
N GLY A 345 -3.83 -5.27 18.66
CA GLY A 345 -3.09 -6.53 18.73
C GLY A 345 -3.76 -7.64 19.54
N LEU A 346 -4.80 -7.35 20.32
CA LEU A 346 -5.59 -8.37 21.01
C LEU A 346 -6.46 -9.22 20.06
N SER A 347 -6.65 -8.75 18.82
CA SER A 347 -7.31 -9.49 17.74
C SER A 347 -6.36 -10.36 16.93
N ARG A 348 -5.06 -10.39 17.27
CA ARG A 348 -4.02 -11.12 16.53
C ARG A 348 -4.40 -12.58 16.28
N VAL A 349 -4.28 -13.01 15.03
CA VAL A 349 -4.43 -14.40 14.61
C VAL A 349 -3.12 -15.15 14.85
N LYS A 350 -3.20 -16.29 15.53
CA LYS A 350 -2.06 -17.20 15.74
C LYS A 350 -2.16 -18.36 14.76
N ASP A 351 -1.01 -18.80 14.24
CA ASP A 351 -0.92 -19.87 13.24
C ASP A 351 -0.51 -21.23 13.80
#